data_AF-A0A2T0RE92-F1
#
_entry.id   AF-A0A2T0RE92-F1
#
_cell.length_a   1.000
_cell.length_b   1.000
_cell.length_c   1.000
_cell.angle_alpha   90.00
_cell.angle_beta   90.00
_cell.angle_gamma   90.00
#
_symmetry.space_group_name_H-M   'P 1'
#
loop_
_entity.id
_entity.type
_entity.pdbx_description
1 polymer ?
#
loop_
_entity_poly.entity_id
_entity_poly.type
_entity_poly.pdbx_seq_one_letter_code
_entity_poly.pdbx_strand_id
1 'polypeptide(L)' 'MPGMKLPLLATLLMTIGASVAFAQSERPNVVVMMVDNTGWGELGVHGGGVLRGAPTPRLDELAAEGMQF' A
#
# COMPACT_ATOMS: atom_id res chain seq x y z
N MET A 1 31.01 -37.95 -4.18
CA MET A 1 31.54 -36.56 -4.20
C MET A 1 30.90 -35.72 -3.09
N PRO A 2 31.40 -35.80 -1.83
CA PRO A 2 30.81 -35.11 -0.69
C PRO A 2 31.13 -33.60 -0.64
N GLY A 3 32.21 -33.16 -1.30
CA GLY A 3 32.73 -31.78 -1.21
C GLY A 3 32.02 -30.72 -2.06
N MET A 4 31.12 -31.11 -2.98
CA MET A 4 30.47 -30.16 -3.92
C MET A 4 29.21 -29.51 -3.36
N LYS A 5 28.69 -30.01 -2.22
CA LYS A 5 27.46 -29.49 -1.58
C LYS A 5 27.70 -28.22 -0.75
N LEU A 6 28.89 -28.10 -0.15
CA LEU A 6 29.28 -26.96 0.68
C LEU A 6 29.47 -25.65 -0.11
N PRO A 7 30.15 -25.63 -1.27
CA PRO A 7 30.24 -24.41 -2.08
C PRO A 7 28.88 -24.01 -2.67
N LEU A 8 28.05 -24.99 -3.08
CA LEU A 8 26.71 -24.72 -3.60
C LEU A 8 25.80 -24.06 -2.55
N LEU A 9 25.85 -24.55 -1.30
CA LEU A 9 25.11 -23.96 -0.19
C LEU A 9 25.60 -22.56 0.15
N ALA A 10 26.92 -22.33 0.12
CA ALA A 10 27.50 -21.01 0.35
C ALA A 10 27.12 -20.00 -0.75
N THR A 11 27.11 -20.43 -2.03
CA THR A 11 26.65 -19.60 -3.14
C THR A 11 25.16 -19.26 -3.00
N LEU A 12 24.32 -20.25 -2.64
CA LEU A 12 22.90 -20.04 -2.41
C LEU A 12 22.65 -19.03 -1.27
N LEU A 13 23.37 -19.17 -0.14
CA LEU A 13 23.30 -18.25 0.99
C LEU A 13 23.76 -16.83 0.62
N MET A 14 24.82 -16.69 -0.18
CA MET A 14 25.27 -15.38 -0.68
C MET A 14 24.25 -14.73 -1.62
N THR A 15 23.61 -15.50 -2.50
CA THR A 15 22.60 -14.95 -3.42
C THR A 15 21.37 -14.44 -2.67
N ILE A 16 20.91 -15.14 -1.64
CA ILE A 16 19.77 -14.73 -0.81
C ILE A 16 20.12 -13.47 -0.01
N GLY A 17 21.32 -13.43 0.60
CA GLY A 17 21.77 -12.27 1.37
C GLY A 17 21.88 -10.99 0.53
N ALA A 18 22.33 -11.11 -0.74
CA ALA A 18 22.39 -9.99 -1.65
C ALA A 18 21.00 -9.44 -2.02
N SER A 19 20.01 -10.31 -2.26
CA SER A 19 18.65 -9.88 -2.61
C SER A 19 17.97 -9.03 -1.52
N VAL A 20 18.24 -9.34 -0.25
CA VAL A 20 17.70 -8.58 0.88
C VAL A 20 18.34 -7.20 1.00
N ALA A 21 19.64 -7.08 0.70
CA ALA A 21 20.36 -5.80 0.74
C ALA A 21 19.92 -4.83 -0.36
N PHE A 22 19.46 -5.34 -1.52
CA PHE A 22 18.92 -4.53 -2.62
C PHE A 22 17.41 -4.26 -2.51
N ALA A 23 16.73 -4.85 -1.52
CA ALA A 23 15.34 -4.54 -1.20
C ALA A 23 15.27 -3.20 -0.43
N GLN A 24 15.76 -2.13 -1.04
CA GLN A 24 15.55 -0.79 -0.52
C GLN A 24 14.09 -0.42 -0.83
N SER A 25 13.25 -0.38 0.21
CA SER A 25 11.90 0.16 0.07
C SER A 25 12.02 1.61 -0.38
N GLU A 26 11.48 1.92 -1.55
CA GLU A 26 11.40 3.30 -1.99
C GLU A 26 10.65 4.09 -0.91
N ARG A 27 11.20 5.25 -0.52
CA ARG A 27 10.55 6.11 0.46
C ARG A 27 9.21 6.55 -0.14
N PRO A 28 8.05 6.18 0.45
CA PRO A 28 6.77 6.53 -0.13
C PRO A 28 6.54 8.04 -0.04
N ASN A 29 5.80 8.57 -1.02
CA ASN A 29 5.24 9.91 -0.92
C ASN A 29 4.05 9.87 0.04
N VAL A 30 3.92 10.89 0.89
CA VAL A 30 2.80 11.02 1.83
C VAL A 30 2.00 12.26 1.47
N VAL A 31 0.72 12.09 1.20
CA VAL A 31 -0.23 13.17 0.91
C VAL A 31 -1.32 13.16 1.97
N VAL A 32 -1.50 14.28 2.67
CA VAL A 32 -2.58 14.47 3.64
C VAL A 32 -3.61 15.41 3.05
N MET A 33 -4.84 14.93 2.93
CA MET A 33 -5.98 15.73 2.48
C MET A 33 -6.88 16.00 3.68
N MET A 34 -7.18 17.27 3.94
CA MET A 34 -8.08 17.71 5.01
C MET A 34 -9.19 18.55 4.39
N VAL A 35 -10.43 18.28 4.77
CA VAL A 35 -11.59 19.02 4.29
C VAL A 35 -12.30 19.63 5.49
N ASP A 36 -12.54 20.93 5.42
CA ASP A 36 -13.20 21.68 6.49
C ASP A 36 -14.71 21.36 6.53
N ASN A 37 -15.27 21.29 7.73
CA ASN A 37 -16.71 21.12 8.01
C ASN A 37 -17.40 19.96 7.26
N THR A 38 -16.68 18.91 6.88
CA THR A 38 -17.27 17.75 6.21
C THR A 38 -17.78 16.75 7.25
N GLY A 39 -19.10 16.59 7.32
CA GLY A 39 -19.75 15.60 8.18
C GLY A 39 -19.51 14.17 7.69
N TRP A 40 -19.63 13.19 8.61
CA TRP A 40 -19.42 11.77 8.29
C TRP A 40 -20.29 11.29 7.12
N GLY A 41 -21.60 11.52 7.20
CA GLY A 41 -22.55 11.08 6.18
C GLY A 41 -22.62 11.96 4.93
N GLU A 42 -21.63 12.80 4.66
CA GLU A 42 -21.58 13.62 3.43
C GLU A 42 -20.99 12.85 2.25
N LEU A 43 -19.97 12.01 2.47
CA LEU A 43 -19.30 11.26 1.41
C LEU A 43 -20.10 10.02 1.00
N GLY A 44 -19.99 9.63 -0.28
CA GLY A 44 -20.66 8.45 -0.84
C GLY A 44 -20.31 7.17 -0.11
N VAL A 45 -19.02 6.99 0.22
CA VAL A 45 -18.50 5.88 1.04
C VAL A 45 -19.15 5.75 2.44
N HIS A 46 -19.78 6.80 2.95
CA HIS A 46 -20.53 6.80 4.21
C HIS A 46 -22.05 6.87 4.01
N GLY A 47 -22.54 6.61 2.80
CA GLY A 47 -23.96 6.64 2.44
C GLY A 47 -24.50 8.03 2.08
N GLY A 48 -23.65 9.05 1.98
CA GLY A 48 -24.01 10.38 1.49
C GLY A 48 -23.91 10.47 -0.03
N GLY A 49 -22.97 11.27 -0.51
CA GLY A 49 -22.60 11.38 -1.92
C GLY A 49 -23.77 11.84 -2.79
N VAL A 50 -24.18 10.98 -3.72
CA VAL A 50 -25.35 11.23 -4.60
C VAL A 50 -26.60 11.55 -3.78
N LEU A 51 -26.82 10.90 -2.64
CA LEU A 51 -28.00 11.15 -1.78
C LEU A 51 -27.98 12.53 -1.12
N ARG A 52 -26.80 13.14 -0.99
CA ARG A 52 -26.62 14.53 -0.52
C ARG A 52 -26.56 15.54 -1.67
N GLY A 53 -26.72 15.10 -2.91
CA GLY A 53 -26.60 15.94 -4.10
C GLY A 53 -25.15 16.27 -4.50
N ALA A 54 -24.16 15.60 -3.91
CA ALA A 54 -22.74 15.82 -4.16
C ALA A 54 -22.01 14.48 -4.38
N PRO A 55 -22.02 13.93 -5.61
CA PRO A 55 -21.32 12.68 -5.90
C PRO A 55 -19.81 12.77 -5.62
N THR A 56 -19.24 11.75 -4.98
CA THR A 56 -17.82 11.71 -4.57
C THR A 56 -17.04 10.53 -5.19
N PRO A 57 -17.16 10.26 -6.51
CA PRO A 57 -16.71 8.99 -7.09
C PRO A 57 -15.22 8.69 -6.89
N ARG A 58 -14.35 9.71 -6.87
CA ARG A 58 -12.90 9.53 -6.64
C ARG A 58 -12.56 9.18 -5.20
N LEU A 59 -13.30 9.73 -4.23
CA LEU A 59 -13.11 9.39 -2.82
C LEU A 59 -13.70 8.02 -2.52
N ASP A 60 -14.80 7.66 -3.19
CA ASP A 60 -15.41 6.34 -3.09
C ASP A 60 -14.47 5.25 -3.64
N GLU A 61 -13.82 5.50 -4.79
CA GLU A 61 -12.79 4.62 -5.36
C GLU A 61 -11.55 4.52 -4.46
N LEU A 62 -11.04 5.65 -3.96
CA LEU A 62 -9.89 5.68 -3.04
C LEU A 62 -10.15 4.86 -1.77
N ALA A 63 -11.38 4.91 -1.24
CA ALA A 63 -11.75 4.11 -0.08
C ALA A 63 -11.84 2.62 -0.40
N ALA A 64 -12.34 2.25 -1.60
CA ALA A 64 -12.41 0.86 -2.06
C ALA A 64 -11.04 0.23 -2.31
N GLU A 65 -10.05 1.01 -2.74
CA GLU A 65 -8.65 0.58 -2.91
C GLU A 65 -7.86 0.57 -1.60
N GLY A 66 -8.41 1.16 -0.55
CA GLY A 66 -7.70 1.45 0.69
C GLY A 66 -8.38 0.88 1.93
N MET A 67 -8.32 1.67 2.99
CA MET A 67 -8.94 1.35 4.27
C MET A 67 -9.82 2.51 4.70
N GLN A 68 -11.04 2.17 5.11
CA GLN A 68 -12.03 3.09 5.64
C GLN A 68 -12.16 2.85 7.15
N PHE A 69 -12.21 3.94 7.91
CA PHE A 69 -12.43 3.91 9.37
C PHE A 69 -13.88 4.19 9.71
#